data_AF-A0A820HMP2-F1
#
_entry.id   AF-A0A820HMP2-F1
#
_cell.length_a   1.000
_cell.length_b   1.000
_cell.length_c   1.000
_cell.angle_alpha   90.00
_cell.angle_beta   90.00
_cell.angle_gamma   90.00
#
_symmetry.space_group_name_H-M   'P 1'
#
loop_
_entity.id
_entity.type
_entity.pdbx_description
1 polymer ?
#
loop_
_entity_poly.entity_id
_entity_poly.type
_entity_poly.pdbx_seq_one_letter_code
_entity_poly.pdbx_strand_id
1 'polypeptide(L)'
;FVAIGALLVGSVNFTVQPYQAVEKGDELGYFAYGGSTVAIIFKAGMVKWDDDLHHNSSNSMETLVRMGERIGQRTSEEQRQEYLSHPSRDTRENSTIAKLLSFFPLTNNIKFK
;
A
#
# COMPACT_ATOMS: atom_id res chain seq x y z
N PHE A 1 5.78 4.49 -7.09
CA PHE A 1 4.87 3.34 -7.25
C PHE A 1 5.71 2.16 -7.74
N VAL A 2 5.58 0.99 -7.14
CA VAL A 2 6.25 -0.25 -7.58
C VAL A 2 5.18 -1.32 -7.66
N ALA A 3 4.91 -1.83 -8.86
CA ALA A 3 4.01 -2.97 -9.04
C ALA A 3 4.80 -4.26 -8.80
N ILE A 4 4.33 -5.09 -7.87
CA ILE A 4 4.95 -6.36 -7.50
C ILE A 4 3.92 -7.45 -7.74
N GLY A 5 4.22 -8.43 -8.60
CA GLY A 5 3.38 -9.63 -8.70
C GLY A 5 3.64 -10.58 -7.53
N ALA A 6 2.62 -11.31 -7.05
CA ALA A 6 2.79 -12.41 -6.10
C ALA A 6 2.14 -13.73 -6.56
N LEU A 7 1.67 -14.57 -5.63
CA LEU A 7 1.36 -15.97 -5.91
C LEU A 7 0.22 -16.13 -6.90
N LEU A 8 0.62 -16.79 -7.99
CA LEU A 8 -0.09 -17.06 -9.21
C LEU A 8 0.04 -15.92 -10.26
N VAL A 9 0.45 -14.65 -10.01
CA VAL A 9 0.53 -13.54 -11.02
C VAL A 9 1.27 -13.93 -12.29
N GLY A 10 0.58 -13.91 -13.44
CA GLY A 10 1.23 -14.17 -14.73
C GLY A 10 1.95 -12.95 -15.31
N SER A 11 1.37 -11.74 -15.17
CA SER A 11 1.96 -10.50 -15.70
C SER A 11 1.41 -9.21 -15.08
N VAL A 12 2.24 -8.16 -15.14
CA VAL A 12 1.87 -6.76 -14.85
C VAL A 12 1.87 -6.01 -16.18
N ASN A 13 0.73 -5.42 -16.56
CA ASN A 13 0.58 -4.71 -17.83
C ASN A 13 0.31 -3.24 -17.54
N PHE A 14 1.23 -2.36 -17.95
CA PHE A 14 1.04 -0.92 -17.86
C PHE A 14 0.28 -0.42 -19.08
N THR A 15 -0.81 0.30 -18.86
CA THR A 15 -1.58 0.97 -19.92
C THR A 15 -1.05 2.37 -20.23
N VAL A 16 -0.26 2.93 -19.31
CA VAL A 16 0.42 4.22 -19.46
C VAL A 16 1.81 4.07 -20.05
N GLN A 17 2.26 5.09 -20.78
CA GLN A 17 3.61 5.15 -21.34
C GLN A 17 4.61 5.74 -20.35
N PRO A 18 5.90 5.39 -20.43
CA PRO A 18 6.95 6.09 -19.70
C PRO A 18 6.86 7.61 -19.95
N TYR A 19 7.00 8.39 -18.87
CA TYR A 19 6.90 9.86 -18.89
C TYR A 19 5.51 10.44 -19.18
N GLN A 20 4.46 9.61 -19.27
CA GLN A 20 3.09 10.10 -19.36
C GLN A 20 2.68 10.75 -18.03
N ALA A 21 2.13 11.96 -18.12
CA ALA A 21 1.50 12.61 -16.98
C ALA A 21 0.17 11.90 -16.65
N VAL A 22 -0.05 11.64 -15.37
CA VAL A 22 -1.25 10.97 -14.86
C VAL A 22 -1.80 11.76 -13.69
N GLU A 23 -3.11 11.90 -13.62
CA GLU A 23 -3.81 12.54 -12.52
C GLU A 23 -4.24 11.51 -11.46
N LYS A 24 -4.64 12.01 -10.30
CA LYS A 24 -5.14 11.15 -9.22
C LYS A 24 -6.47 10.54 -9.65
N GLY A 25 -6.47 9.23 -9.83
CA GLY A 25 -7.65 8.46 -10.24
C GLY A 25 -7.50 7.83 -11.63
N ASP A 26 -6.46 8.20 -12.37
CA ASP A 26 -6.18 7.62 -13.68
C ASP A 26 -5.70 6.17 -13.57
N GLU A 27 -6.05 5.38 -14.58
CA GLU A 27 -5.59 4.00 -14.72
C GLU A 27 -4.09 3.97 -15.07
N LEU A 28 -3.31 3.22 -14.30
CA LEU A 28 -1.88 2.98 -14.57
C LEU A 28 -1.63 1.68 -15.34
N GLY A 29 -2.56 0.74 -15.25
CA GLY A 29 -2.42 -0.60 -15.78
C GLY A 29 -3.22 -1.62 -14.99
N TYR A 30 -3.06 -2.88 -15.37
CA TYR A 30 -3.78 -4.01 -14.79
C TYR A 30 -2.85 -5.21 -14.59
N PHE A 31 -3.26 -6.09 -13.70
CA PHE A 31 -2.63 -7.39 -13.53
C PHE A 31 -3.46 -8.44 -14.27
N ALA A 32 -2.81 -9.30 -15.05
CA ALA A 32 -3.50 -10.39 -15.74
C ALA A 32 -3.44 -11.69 -14.92
N TYR A 33 -4.46 -12.53 -15.10
CA TYR A 33 -4.65 -13.77 -14.35
C TYR A 33 -3.53 -14.78 -14.57
N GLY A 34 -3.51 -15.76 -13.68
CA GLY A 34 -2.37 -15.95 -12.83
C GLY A 34 -2.53 -15.00 -11.64
N GLY A 35 -2.80 -15.51 -10.44
CA GLY A 35 -3.16 -14.77 -9.21
C GLY A 35 -2.31 -13.57 -8.84
N SER A 36 -2.90 -12.47 -9.28
CA SER A 36 -2.84 -11.09 -8.81
C SER A 36 -2.35 -10.88 -7.39
N THR A 37 -1.35 -10.06 -7.07
CA THR A 37 -1.30 -9.42 -5.75
C THR A 37 -0.77 -8.02 -5.92
N VAL A 38 -1.35 -7.06 -5.18
CA VAL A 38 -0.95 -5.65 -5.19
C VAL A 38 -0.61 -5.27 -3.77
N ALA A 39 0.62 -4.78 -3.54
CA ALA A 39 1.01 -4.18 -2.28
C ALA A 39 0.95 -2.65 -2.41
N ILE A 40 0.17 -2.00 -1.54
CA ILE A 40 0.07 -0.54 -1.49
C ILE A 40 0.65 -0.07 -0.17
N ILE A 41 1.69 0.76 -0.24
CA ILE A 41 2.41 1.26 0.93
C ILE A 41 2.10 2.74 1.10
N PHE A 42 1.66 3.11 2.31
CA PHE A 42 1.37 4.47 2.71
C PHE A 42 2.35 4.93 3.79
N LYS A 43 2.57 6.24 3.93
CA LYS A 43 3.27 6.76 5.12
C LYS A 43 2.46 6.40 6.37
N ALA A 44 3.15 6.06 7.45
CA ALA A 44 2.54 5.70 8.72
C ALA A 44 1.52 6.75 9.18
N GLY A 45 0.32 6.32 9.57
CA GLY A 45 -0.77 7.19 10.04
C GLY A 45 -1.54 7.95 8.94
N MET A 46 -1.29 7.74 7.64
CA MET A 46 -2.06 8.43 6.57
C MET A 46 -3.42 7.82 6.27
N VAL A 47 -3.61 6.54 6.60
CA VAL A 47 -4.84 5.81 6.29
C VAL A 47 -5.46 5.36 7.60
N LYS A 48 -6.73 5.69 7.80
CA LYS A 48 -7.60 5.05 8.77
C LYS A 48 -8.30 3.90 8.04
N TRP A 49 -7.92 2.68 8.39
CA TRP A 49 -8.51 1.46 7.84
C TRP A 49 -9.93 1.28 8.34
N ASP A 50 -10.78 0.66 7.52
CA ASP A 50 -12.12 0.26 7.96
C ASP A 50 -11.98 -0.85 9.04
N ASP A 51 -12.90 -0.86 10.01
CA ASP A 51 -12.75 -1.63 11.26
C ASP A 51 -12.74 -3.15 11.02
N ASP A 52 -13.46 -3.61 10.00
CA ASP A 52 -13.50 -5.01 9.57
C ASP A 52 -12.14 -5.48 9.08
N LEU A 53 -11.47 -4.68 8.23
CA LEU A 53 -10.13 -4.97 7.73
C LEU A 53 -9.10 -4.96 8.87
N HIS A 54 -9.21 -4.02 9.80
CA HIS A 54 -8.32 -3.95 10.95
C HIS A 54 -8.49 -5.16 11.89
N HIS A 55 -9.74 -5.54 12.18
CA HIS A 55 -10.07 -6.71 12.98
C HIS A 55 -9.59 -8.00 12.32
N ASN A 56 -9.91 -8.20 11.03
CA ASN A 56 -9.51 -9.39 10.29
C ASN A 56 -7.99 -9.52 10.21
N SER A 57 -7.28 -8.41 9.94
CA SER A 57 -5.81 -8.38 9.93
C SER A 57 -5.21 -8.75 11.28
N SER A 58 -5.79 -8.26 12.38
CA SER A 58 -5.32 -8.57 13.74
C SER A 58 -5.50 -10.05 14.11
N ASN A 59 -6.40 -10.75 13.41
CA ASN A 59 -6.68 -12.18 13.59
C ASN A 59 -6.12 -13.05 12.46
N SER A 60 -5.25 -12.51 11.60
CA SER A 60 -4.69 -13.22 10.43
C SER A 60 -5.76 -13.80 9.48
N MET A 61 -6.90 -13.13 9.33
CA MET A 61 -7.98 -13.55 8.45
C MET A 61 -7.93 -12.81 7.12
N GLU A 62 -8.00 -13.55 6.01
CA GLU A 62 -8.13 -12.97 4.68
C GLU A 62 -9.50 -12.32 4.52
N THR A 63 -9.53 -11.13 3.90
CA THR A 63 -10.78 -10.42 3.63
C THR A 63 -11.02 -10.33 2.12
N LEU A 64 -12.14 -10.87 1.66
CA LEU A 64 -12.60 -10.66 0.29
C LEU A 64 -13.10 -9.23 0.15
N VAL A 65 -12.47 -8.45 -0.71
CA VAL A 65 -12.87 -7.08 -1.05
C VAL A 65 -13.24 -7.02 -2.53
N ARG A 66 -14.37 -6.40 -2.87
CA ARG A 66 -14.82 -6.23 -4.26
C ARG A 66 -14.38 -4.89 -4.84
N MET A 67 -14.28 -4.82 -6.16
CA MET A 67 -14.01 -3.56 -6.85
C MET A 67 -15.06 -2.51 -6.49
N GLY A 68 -14.60 -1.32 -6.09
CA GLY A 68 -15.45 -0.21 -5.64
C GLY A 68 -15.76 -0.21 -4.14
N GLU A 69 -15.39 -1.26 -3.39
CA GLU A 69 -15.52 -1.25 -1.93
C GLU A 69 -14.45 -0.34 -1.30
N ARG A 70 -14.83 0.34 -0.21
CA ARG A 70 -13.92 1.17 0.56
C ARG A 70 -13.08 0.27 1.47
N ILE A 71 -11.77 0.46 1.45
CA ILE A 71 -10.82 -0.23 2.33
C ILE A 71 -10.29 0.68 3.46
N GLY A 72 -10.53 1.98 3.36
CA GLY A 72 -10.07 2.96 4.32
C GLY A 72 -10.28 4.36 3.80
N GLN A 73 -9.99 5.32 4.67
CA GLN A 73 -10.08 6.74 4.37
C GLN A 73 -8.82 7.48 4.79
N ARG A 74 -8.61 8.65 4.18
CA ARG A 74 -7.50 9.53 4.56
C ARG A 74 -7.73 10.04 5.99
N THR A 75 -6.69 9.89 6.80
CA THR A 75 -6.62 10.43 8.16
C THR A 75 -6.46 11.96 8.13
N SER A 76 -7.07 12.68 9.10
CA SER A 76 -6.82 14.11 9.30
C SER A 76 -5.40 14.35 9.81
N GLU A 77 -4.92 15.61 9.78
CA GLU A 77 -3.59 15.90 10.30
C GLU A 77 -3.52 15.65 11.80
N GLU A 78 -4.56 16.01 12.55
CA GLU A 78 -4.65 15.79 14.00
C GLU A 78 -4.57 14.29 14.34
N GLN A 79 -5.36 13.48 13.65
CA GLN A 79 -5.37 12.02 13.82
C GLN A 79 -4.02 11.38 13.45
N ARG A 80 -3.32 11.93 12.45
CA ARG A 80 -1.99 11.48 12.05
C ARG A 80 -0.95 11.83 13.14
N GLN A 81 -1.01 13.04 13.70
CA GLN A 81 -0.11 13.43 14.80
C GLN A 81 -0.35 12.60 16.05
N GLU A 82 -1.61 12.31 16.38
CA GLU A 82 -1.97 11.41 17.46
C GLU A 82 -1.38 10.00 17.24
N TYR A 83 -1.55 9.42 16.05
CA TYR A 83 -0.94 8.13 15.68
C TYR A 83 0.58 8.13 15.86
N LEU A 84 1.25 9.20 15.42
CA LEU A 84 2.71 9.31 15.51
C LEU A 84 3.22 9.49 16.95
N SER A 85 2.41 10.08 17.84
CA SER A 85 2.73 10.23 19.26
C SER A 85 2.65 8.92 20.05
N HIS A 86 1.90 7.93 19.55
CA HIS A 86 1.71 6.62 20.18
C HIS A 86 2.05 5.47 19.22
N PRO A 87 3.32 5.27 18.84
CA PRO A 87 3.68 4.21 17.89
C PRO A 87 3.35 2.82 18.46
N SER A 88 2.50 2.08 17.75
CA SER A 88 2.10 0.71 18.07
C SER A 88 3.29 -0.27 18.00
N ARG A 89 3.21 -1.39 18.73
CA ARG A 89 4.24 -2.45 18.77
C ARG A 89 4.65 -2.96 17.38
N ASP A 90 3.72 -3.03 16.42
CA ASP A 90 3.99 -3.43 15.02
C ASP A 90 5.03 -2.54 14.31
N THR A 91 5.14 -1.28 14.72
CA THR A 91 6.11 -0.34 14.14
C THR A 91 7.54 -0.61 14.65
N ARG A 92 7.69 -1.31 15.79
CA ARG A 92 8.98 -1.51 16.47
C ARG A 92 9.66 -2.83 16.10
N GLU A 93 8.94 -3.82 15.57
CA GLU A 93 9.45 -5.19 15.42
C GLU A 93 9.28 -5.84 14.04
N ASN A 94 8.98 -5.06 12.99
CA ASN A 94 8.81 -5.66 11.65
C ASN A 94 10.13 -5.88 10.91
N SER A 95 10.82 -6.97 11.29
CA SER A 95 12.02 -7.50 10.60
C SER A 95 11.78 -7.75 9.10
N THR A 96 10.52 -7.99 8.70
CA THR A 96 10.11 -8.19 7.30
C THR A 96 10.11 -6.89 6.49
N ILE A 97 9.61 -5.78 7.05
CA ILE A 97 9.61 -4.47 6.38
C ILE A 97 11.05 -3.94 6.33
N ALA A 98 11.84 -4.12 7.39
CA ALA A 98 13.26 -3.78 7.38
C ALA A 98 14.05 -4.58 6.33
N LYS A 99 13.76 -5.88 6.18
CA LYS A 99 14.33 -6.72 5.11
C LYS A 99 13.89 -6.24 3.72
N LEU A 100 12.61 -5.95 3.50
CA LEU A 100 12.10 -5.41 2.24
C LEU A 100 12.76 -4.07 1.89
N LEU A 101 12.88 -3.16 2.84
CA LEU A 101 13.57 -1.87 2.66
C LEU A 101 15.07 -2.04 2.40
N SER A 102 15.72 -3.08 2.93
CA SER A 102 17.13 -3.37 2.63
C SER A 102 17.37 -3.86 1.20
N PHE A 103 16.35 -4.41 0.53
CA PHE A 103 16.41 -4.77 -0.90
C PHE A 103 16.21 -3.57 -1.84
N PHE A 104 15.74 -2.43 -1.33
CA PHE A 104 15.56 -1.21 -2.10
C PHE A 104 16.44 -0.10 -1.52
N PRO A 105 17.67 0.10 -2.01
CA PRO A 105 18.49 1.21 -1.59
C PRO A 105 17.76 2.52 -1.95
N LEU A 106 17.17 3.16 -0.94
CA LEU A 106 16.55 4.47 -1.07
C LEU A 106 17.65 5.47 -1.40
N THR A 107 17.82 5.76 -2.69
CA THR A 107 18.49 6.98 -3.11
C THR A 107 17.58 8.14 -2.72
N ASN A 108 17.99 8.84 -1.66
CA ASN A 108 17.43 10.13 -1.25
C ASN A 108 17.48 11.08 -2.45
N ASN A 109 16.39 11.24 -3.20
CA ASN A 109 16.05 12.43 -4.00
C ASN A 109 14.72 12.28 -4.75
N ILE A 110 13.61 12.15 -4.01
CA ILE A 110 12.29 12.42 -4.61
C ILE A 110 11.57 13.47 -3.77
N LYS A 111 11.74 14.73 -4.16
CA LYS A 111 10.85 15.83 -3.78
C LYS A 111 9.62 15.75 -4.68
N PHE A 112 8.47 15.38 -4.12
CA PHE A 112 7.18 15.66 -4.76
C PHE A 112 6.83 17.12 -4.47
N LYS A 113 6.68 17.91 -5.53
CA LYS A 113 6.14 19.27 -5.48
C LYS A 113 4.62 19.21 -5.60
#